data_AF-A0A2S2CQF4-F1
#
_entry.id   AF-A0A2S2CQF4-F1
#
_cell.length_a   1.000
_cell.length_b   1.000
_cell.length_c   1.000
_cell.angle_alpha   90.00
_cell.angle_beta   90.00
_cell.angle_gamma   90.00
#
_symmetry.space_group_name_H-M   'P 1'
#
loop_
_entity.id
_entity.type
_entity.pdbx_description
1 polymer ?
#
loop_
_entity_poly.entity_id
_entity_poly.type
_entity_poly.pdbx_seq_one_letter_code
_entity_poly.pdbx_strand_id
1 'polypeptide(L)'
;MFNPMTTAIAGWSAAIEVRSERFLSFEVGTEPAGAPVTMRQLLDRNGFDPGEKTRYLMTLPPLDAVEALAAIVGRCRIDGSPCPDPLALARASLSFAGRAVAPVEIHPEWRAVAAIVATLRRLFTPPRSRGG
;
A
#
# COMPACT_ATOMS: atom_id res chain seq x y z
N MET A 1 1.28 -23.43 30.52
CA MET A 1 0.81 -24.24 29.37
C MET A 1 0.13 -23.29 28.39
N PHE A 2 0.86 -22.84 27.36
CA PHE A 2 0.29 -21.99 26.30
C PHE A 2 -0.49 -22.89 25.35
N ASN A 3 -1.77 -22.57 25.13
CA ASN A 3 -2.63 -23.34 24.25
C ASN A 3 -2.58 -22.72 22.84
N PRO A 4 -2.04 -23.40 21.82
CA PRO A 4 -1.83 -22.81 20.48
C PRO A 4 -3.11 -22.74 19.63
N MET A 5 -4.23 -23.28 20.10
CA MET A 5 -5.48 -23.39 19.32
C MET A 5 -6.42 -22.17 19.40
N THR A 6 -6.23 -21.21 20.30
CA THR A 6 -7.06 -19.99 20.32
C THR A 6 -6.67 -18.99 19.22
N THR A 7 -5.54 -19.20 18.55
CA THR A 7 -4.98 -18.27 17.55
C THR A 7 -5.63 -18.38 16.17
N ALA A 8 -6.45 -19.40 15.92
CA ALA A 8 -7.03 -19.64 14.59
C ALA A 8 -8.42 -19.01 14.38
N ILE A 9 -9.09 -18.56 15.46
CA ILE A 9 -10.44 -17.94 15.38
C ILE A 9 -10.44 -16.51 15.99
N ALA A 10 -9.35 -16.10 16.65
CA ALA A 10 -9.15 -14.74 17.18
C ALA A 10 -8.37 -13.82 16.20
N GLY A 11 -8.59 -14.01 14.89
CA GLY A 11 -7.73 -13.51 13.81
C GLY A 11 -7.92 -12.05 13.40
N TRP A 12 -8.31 -11.17 14.32
CA TRP A 12 -8.39 -9.73 14.06
C TRP A 12 -7.78 -8.99 15.25
N SER A 13 -6.46 -8.78 15.19
CA SER A 13 -5.74 -8.04 16.23
C SER A 13 -6.18 -6.57 16.22
N ALA A 14 -6.16 -5.89 17.37
CA ALA A 14 -6.30 -4.43 17.46
C ALA A 14 -5.32 -3.69 16.53
N ALA A 15 -4.15 -4.27 16.24
CA ALA A 15 -3.24 -3.72 15.24
C ALA A 15 -3.81 -3.79 13.80
N ILE A 16 -4.58 -4.83 13.46
CA ILE A 16 -5.27 -4.94 12.17
C ILE A 16 -6.43 -3.96 12.10
N GLU A 17 -7.17 -3.72 13.19
CA GLU A 17 -8.21 -2.68 13.27
C GLU A 17 -7.66 -1.31 12.94
N VAL A 18 -6.58 -0.90 13.63
CA VAL A 18 -5.95 0.40 13.40
C VAL A 18 -5.45 0.55 11.97
N ARG A 19 -4.84 -0.50 11.39
CA ARG A 19 -4.40 -0.48 10.00
C ARG A 19 -5.58 -0.41 9.02
N SER A 20 -6.67 -1.11 9.33
CA SER A 20 -7.88 -1.14 8.50
C SER A 20 -8.56 0.23 8.46
N GLU A 21 -8.68 0.90 9.61
CA GLU A 21 -9.22 2.26 9.66
C GLU A 21 -8.31 3.25 8.93
N ARG A 22 -6.98 3.15 9.10
CA ARG A 22 -6.03 3.96 8.33
C ARG A 22 -6.14 3.74 6.83
N PHE A 23 -6.29 2.48 6.41
CA PHE A 23 -6.50 2.16 5.00
C PHE A 23 -7.77 2.83 4.46
N LEU A 24 -8.88 2.71 5.18
CA LEU A 24 -10.17 3.25 4.78
C LEU A 24 -10.20 4.79 4.79
N SER A 25 -9.39 5.43 5.63
CA SER A 25 -9.23 6.88 5.69
C SER A 25 -8.23 7.44 4.66
N PHE A 26 -7.58 6.59 3.86
CA PHE A 26 -6.62 7.06 2.86
C PHE A 26 -7.33 7.91 1.81
N GLU A 27 -6.81 9.12 1.56
CA GLU A 27 -7.33 10.04 0.55
C GLU A 27 -6.86 9.60 -0.83
N VAL A 28 -7.82 9.30 -1.71
CA VAL A 28 -7.59 8.87 -3.09
C VAL A 28 -7.55 10.07 -4.03
N GLY A 29 -8.24 11.15 -3.66
CA GLY A 29 -8.29 12.40 -4.39
C GLY A 29 -9.29 13.35 -3.75
N THR A 30 -9.66 14.39 -4.48
CA THR A 30 -10.62 15.41 -4.05
C THR A 30 -11.70 15.58 -5.10
N GLU A 31 -12.95 15.65 -4.66
CA GLU A 31 -14.08 15.98 -5.52
C GLU A 31 -13.94 17.39 -6.12
N PRO A 32 -14.66 17.69 -7.21
CA PRO A 32 -14.72 19.04 -7.78
C PRO A 32 -15.16 20.12 -6.78
N ALA A 33 -15.95 19.74 -5.77
CA ALA A 33 -16.39 20.60 -4.67
C ALA A 33 -15.32 20.82 -3.58
N GLY A 34 -14.14 20.20 -3.71
CA GLY A 34 -13.02 20.28 -2.76
C GLY A 34 -13.09 19.29 -1.59
N ALA A 35 -14.11 18.43 -1.53
CA ALA A 35 -14.21 17.41 -0.49
C ALA A 35 -13.26 16.24 -0.77
N PRO A 36 -12.49 15.73 0.22
CA PRO A 36 -11.62 14.59 0.02
C PRO A 36 -12.42 13.31 -0.21
N VAL A 37 -12.05 12.56 -1.25
CA VAL A 37 -12.55 11.22 -1.54
C VAL A 37 -11.65 10.20 -0.86
N THR A 38 -12.22 9.46 0.10
CA THR A 38 -11.47 8.42 0.82
C THR A 38 -11.57 7.06 0.13
N MET A 39 -10.67 6.14 0.46
CA MET A 39 -10.73 4.74 0.00
C MET A 39 -12.05 4.07 0.39
N ARG A 40 -12.60 4.39 1.58
CA ARG A 40 -13.94 3.95 1.98
C ARG A 40 -15.00 4.38 0.97
N GLN A 41 -15.02 5.66 0.62
CA GLN A 41 -15.98 6.21 -0.34
C GLN A 41 -15.75 5.66 -1.74
N LEU A 42 -14.51 5.44 -2.15
CA LEU A 42 -14.20 4.82 -3.44
C LEU A 42 -14.80 3.41 -3.54
N LEU A 43 -14.60 2.58 -2.53
CA LEU A 43 -15.11 1.21 -2.51
C LEU A 43 -16.64 1.20 -2.50
N ASP A 44 -17.24 2.00 -1.62
CA ASP A 44 -18.70 2.10 -1.47
C ASP A 44 -19.39 2.56 -2.77
N ARG A 45 -18.87 3.61 -3.41
CA ARG A 45 -19.39 4.13 -4.69
C ARG A 45 -19.30 3.14 -5.84
N ASN A 46 -18.38 2.18 -5.77
CA ASN A 46 -18.18 1.14 -6.78
C ASN A 46 -18.84 -0.19 -6.39
N GLY A 47 -19.71 -0.19 -5.36
CA GLY A 47 -20.52 -1.34 -4.97
C GLY A 47 -19.77 -2.40 -4.17
N PHE A 48 -18.62 -2.06 -3.59
CA PHE A 48 -17.86 -2.93 -2.71
C PHE A 48 -18.15 -2.60 -1.25
N ASP A 49 -18.35 -3.62 -0.40
CA ASP A 49 -18.36 -3.43 1.04
C ASP A 49 -16.94 -3.06 1.53
N PRO A 50 -16.73 -1.85 2.08
CA PRO A 50 -15.40 -1.40 2.47
C PRO A 50 -14.79 -2.25 3.60
N GLY A 51 -15.63 -2.75 4.52
CA GLY A 51 -15.19 -3.56 5.65
C GLY A 51 -14.70 -4.95 5.19
N GLU A 52 -15.48 -5.61 4.34
CA GLU A 52 -15.18 -6.90 3.75
C GLU A 52 -13.92 -6.83 2.89
N LYS A 53 -13.81 -5.83 2.01
CA LYS A 53 -12.62 -5.66 1.16
C LYS A 53 -11.38 -5.36 1.98
N THR A 54 -11.48 -4.51 2.98
CA THR A 54 -10.35 -4.23 3.87
C THR A 54 -9.94 -5.51 4.60
N ARG A 55 -10.90 -6.26 5.15
CA ARG A 55 -10.61 -7.54 5.81
C ARG A 55 -9.91 -8.51 4.88
N TYR A 56 -10.43 -8.69 3.66
CA TYR A 56 -9.81 -9.51 2.64
C TYR A 56 -8.37 -9.08 2.34
N LEU A 57 -8.14 -7.77 2.11
CA LEU A 57 -6.79 -7.28 1.84
C LEU A 57 -5.86 -7.53 3.02
N MET A 58 -6.33 -7.35 4.26
CA MET A 58 -5.53 -7.55 5.47
C MET A 58 -5.16 -9.01 5.75
N THR A 59 -5.85 -9.99 5.16
CA THR A 59 -5.49 -11.42 5.28
C THR A 59 -4.51 -11.89 4.20
N LEU A 60 -4.38 -11.17 3.09
CA LEU A 60 -3.45 -11.52 2.02
C LEU A 60 -2.00 -11.23 2.40
N PRO A 61 -1.00 -11.92 1.81
CA PRO A 61 0.38 -11.47 1.81
C PRO A 61 0.51 -10.04 1.24
N PRO A 62 1.49 -9.22 1.68
CA PRO A 62 1.56 -7.81 1.27
C PRO A 62 1.64 -7.57 -0.24
N LEU A 63 2.33 -8.44 -0.98
CA LEU A 63 2.45 -8.33 -2.44
C LEU A 63 1.10 -8.63 -3.11
N ASP A 64 0.49 -9.75 -2.75
CA ASP A 64 -0.83 -10.17 -3.24
C ASP A 64 -1.90 -9.14 -2.92
N ALA A 65 -1.81 -8.48 -1.76
CA ALA A 65 -2.71 -7.40 -1.38
C ALA A 65 -2.58 -6.19 -2.31
N VAL A 66 -1.37 -5.84 -2.75
CA VAL A 66 -1.15 -4.76 -3.73
C VAL A 66 -1.78 -5.13 -5.07
N GLU A 67 -1.54 -6.35 -5.56
CA GLU A 67 -2.10 -6.81 -6.84
C GLU A 67 -3.63 -6.89 -6.80
N ALA A 68 -4.18 -7.47 -5.73
CA ALA A 68 -5.62 -7.58 -5.53
C ALA A 68 -6.27 -6.19 -5.45
N LEU A 69 -5.67 -5.25 -4.71
CA LEU A 69 -6.19 -3.89 -4.62
C LEU A 69 -6.06 -3.14 -5.95
N ALA A 70 -4.95 -3.29 -6.67
CA ALA A 70 -4.78 -2.68 -7.99
C ALA A 70 -5.84 -3.21 -8.98
N ALA A 71 -6.18 -4.49 -8.93
CA ALA A 71 -7.24 -5.08 -9.74
C ALA A 71 -8.65 -4.57 -9.37
N ILE A 72 -8.89 -4.27 -8.09
CA ILE A 72 -10.14 -3.64 -7.63
C ILE A 72 -10.21 -2.19 -8.12
N VAL A 73 -9.18 -1.40 -7.81
CA VAL A 73 -9.08 0.02 -8.16
C VAL A 73 -9.12 0.23 -9.68
N GLY A 74 -8.51 -0.67 -10.46
CA GLY A 74 -8.53 -0.61 -11.92
C GLY A 74 -9.93 -0.78 -12.53
N ARG A 75 -10.89 -1.29 -11.76
CA ARG A 75 -12.32 -1.36 -12.16
C ARG A 75 -13.13 -0.20 -11.61
N CYS A 76 -12.60 0.52 -10.62
CA CYS A 76 -13.27 1.66 -10.02
C CYS A 76 -13.20 2.88 -10.93
N ARG A 77 -14.22 3.72 -10.85
CA ARG A 77 -14.19 5.07 -11.40
C ARG A 77 -13.97 6.10 -10.30
N ILE A 78 -13.01 6.97 -10.52
CA ILE A 78 -12.74 8.17 -9.73
C ILE A 78 -13.26 9.34 -10.56
N ASP A 79 -14.34 9.98 -10.11
CA ASP A 79 -15.00 11.08 -10.83
C ASP A 79 -15.37 10.75 -12.29
N GLY A 80 -15.88 9.54 -12.50
CA GLY A 80 -16.26 9.05 -13.84
C GLY A 80 -15.09 8.61 -14.71
N SER A 81 -13.85 8.88 -14.31
CA SER A 81 -12.64 8.49 -15.02
C SER A 81 -12.05 7.19 -14.44
N PRO A 82 -11.43 6.34 -15.27
CA PRO A 82 -10.67 5.20 -14.77
C PRO A 82 -9.48 5.71 -13.93
N CYS A 83 -9.06 4.92 -12.93
CA CYS A 83 -7.86 5.23 -12.18
C CYS A 83 -6.62 5.23 -13.11
N PRO A 84 -5.85 6.34 -13.20
CA PRO A 84 -4.74 6.46 -14.14
C PRO A 84 -3.56 5.54 -13.79
N ASP A 85 -3.33 5.29 -12.50
CA ASP A 85 -2.32 4.33 -12.02
C ASP A 85 -2.86 3.55 -10.80
N PRO A 86 -3.58 2.45 -11.03
CA PRO A 86 -4.15 1.63 -9.98
C PRO A 86 -3.08 1.01 -9.06
N LEU A 87 -1.89 0.73 -9.59
CA LEU A 87 -0.82 0.06 -8.86
C LEU A 87 -0.12 1.03 -7.91
N ALA A 88 0.15 2.26 -8.35
CA ALA A 88 0.67 3.30 -7.48
C ALA A 88 -0.30 3.64 -6.36
N LEU A 89 -1.61 3.74 -6.65
CA LEU A 89 -2.62 3.97 -5.63
C LEU A 89 -2.69 2.83 -4.61
N ALA A 90 -2.66 1.57 -5.07
CA ALA A 90 -2.67 0.41 -4.20
C ALA A 90 -1.45 0.39 -3.26
N ARG A 91 -0.26 0.68 -3.79
CA ARG A 91 0.98 0.77 -2.99
C ARG A 91 0.91 1.90 -1.97
N ALA A 92 0.48 3.09 -2.38
CA ALA A 92 0.39 4.25 -1.51
C ALA A 92 -0.59 4.01 -0.35
N SER A 93 -1.78 3.50 -0.65
CA SER A 93 -2.82 3.24 0.35
C SER A 93 -2.44 2.14 1.33
N LEU A 94 -1.86 1.03 0.86
CA LEU A 94 -1.40 -0.06 1.74
C LEU A 94 -0.16 0.36 2.57
N SER A 95 0.74 1.16 2.00
CA SER A 95 1.86 1.73 2.75
C SER A 95 1.38 2.68 3.84
N PHE A 96 0.38 3.52 3.55
CA PHE A 96 -0.25 4.41 4.54
C PHE A 96 -0.93 3.61 5.67
N ALA A 97 -1.54 2.48 5.34
CA ALA A 97 -2.07 1.52 6.30
C ALA A 97 -1.00 0.81 7.13
N GLY A 98 0.30 1.12 6.97
CA GLY A 98 1.38 0.45 7.69
C GLY A 98 1.65 -0.97 7.21
N ARG A 99 1.27 -1.27 5.96
CA ARG A 99 1.65 -2.49 5.23
C ARG A 99 2.65 -2.17 4.13
N ALA A 100 3.62 -1.31 4.45
CA ALA A 100 4.67 -0.91 3.51
C ALA A 100 5.27 -2.15 2.85
N VAL A 101 5.38 -2.09 1.52
CA VAL A 101 6.06 -3.09 0.71
C VAL A 101 7.25 -2.39 0.08
N ALA A 102 8.37 -2.30 0.79
CA ALA A 102 9.57 -1.80 0.15
C ALA A 102 10.09 -2.86 -0.84
N PRO A 103 10.58 -2.50 -2.04
CA PRO A 103 11.18 -3.46 -2.98
C PRO A 103 12.30 -4.29 -2.34
N VAL A 104 13.01 -3.68 -1.39
CA VAL A 104 14.08 -4.28 -0.60
C VAL A 104 13.60 -5.30 0.46
N GLU A 105 12.32 -5.25 0.81
CA GLU A 105 11.66 -6.20 1.71
C GLU A 105 11.06 -7.39 0.96
N ILE A 106 10.78 -7.23 -0.34
CA ILE A 106 10.30 -8.30 -1.23
C ILE A 106 11.46 -9.21 -1.65
N HIS A 107 12.63 -8.62 -1.92
CA HIS A 107 13.81 -9.33 -2.40
C HIS A 107 15.05 -8.91 -1.60
N PRO A 108 15.44 -9.64 -0.55
CA PRO A 108 16.64 -9.32 0.23
C PRO A 108 17.91 -9.28 -0.63
N GLU A 109 17.94 -10.00 -1.76
CA GLU A 109 19.02 -10.02 -2.74
C GLU A 109 19.19 -8.68 -3.48
N TRP A 110 18.16 -7.84 -3.55
CA TRP A 110 18.27 -6.49 -4.13
C TRP A 110 18.98 -5.50 -3.20
N ARG A 111 19.18 -5.83 -1.93
CA ARG A 111 20.07 -5.06 -1.04
C ARG A 111 21.49 -5.01 -1.58
N ALA A 112 21.98 -6.15 -2.07
CA ALA A 112 23.31 -6.24 -2.67
C ALA A 112 23.37 -5.41 -3.96
N VAL A 113 22.35 -5.50 -4.81
CA VAL A 113 22.26 -4.73 -6.06
C VAL A 113 22.21 -3.22 -5.79
N ALA A 114 21.39 -2.78 -4.84
CA ALA A 114 21.31 -1.37 -4.45
C ALA A 114 22.63 -0.85 -3.86
N ALA A 115 23.32 -1.67 -3.05
CA ALA A 115 24.64 -1.34 -2.52
C ALA A 115 25.71 -1.24 -3.63
N ILE A 116 25.67 -2.15 -4.61
CA ILE A 116 26.54 -2.13 -5.78
C ILE A 116 26.27 -0.87 -6.62
N VAL A 117 25.02 -0.57 -6.93
CA VAL A 117 24.63 0.64 -7.67
C VAL A 117 25.06 1.90 -6.92
N ALA A 118 24.86 1.98 -5.60
CA ALA A 118 25.30 3.12 -4.80
C ALA A 118 26.83 3.28 -4.79
N THR A 119 27.56 2.17 -4.73
CA THR A 119 29.03 2.14 -4.77
C THR A 119 29.54 2.57 -6.14
N LEU A 120 28.97 2.04 -7.22
CA LEU A 120 29.27 2.44 -8.58
C LEU A 120 28.97 3.93 -8.77
N ARG A 121 27.83 4.43 -8.27
CA ARG A 121 27.51 5.85 -8.33
C ARG A 121 28.56 6.70 -7.62
N ARG A 122 29.07 6.27 -6.47
CA ARG A 122 30.16 6.98 -5.77
C ARG A 122 31.48 6.97 -6.54
N LEU A 123 31.78 5.88 -7.25
CA LEU A 123 32.97 5.78 -8.10
C LEU A 123 32.87 6.65 -9.35
N PHE A 124 31.68 6.76 -9.93
CA PHE A 124 31.43 7.52 -11.17
C PHE A 124 30.92 8.95 -10.94
N THR A 125 30.67 9.36 -9.69
CA THR A 125 30.42 10.77 -9.36
C THR A 125 31.76 11.41 -9.05
N PRO A 126 32.34 12.26 -9.92
CA PRO A 126 33.59 12.93 -9.60
C PRO A 126 33.41 13.77 -8.34
N PRO A 127 34.44 13.87 -7.47
CA PRO A 127 34.38 14.77 -6.34
C PRO A 127 34.09 16.16 -6.89
N ARG A 128 32.97 16.77 -6.47
CA ARG A 128 32.74 18.20 -6.71
C ARG A 128 33.95 18.90 -6.12
N SER A 129 34.82 19.42 -6.97
CA SER A 129 35.88 20.33 -6.58
C SER A 129 35.22 21.45 -5.77
N ARG A 130 35.44 21.46 -4.46
CA ARG A 130 35.25 22.68 -3.66
C ARG A 130 36.26 23.68 -4.21
N GLY A 131 35.81 24.53 -5.12
CA GLY A 131 36.50 25.76 -5.46
C GLY A 131 36.13 26.81 -4.42
N GLY A 132 37.15 27.44 -3.84
CA GLY A 132 37.04 28.53 -2.87
C GLY A 132 37.82 28.22 -1.60
#